data_AF-A0A4Z0H3C7-F1
#
_entry.id   AF-A0A4Z0H3C7-F1
#
_cell.length_a   1.000
_cell.length_b   1.000
_cell.length_c   1.000
_cell.angle_alpha   90.00
_cell.angle_beta   90.00
_cell.angle_gamma   90.00
#
_symmetry.space_group_name_H-M   'P 1'
#
loop_
_entity.id
_entity.type
_entity.pdbx_description
1 polymer ?
#
loop_
_entity_poly.entity_id
_entity_poly.type
_entity_poly.pdbx_seq_one_letter_code
_entity_poly.pdbx_strand_id
1 'polypeptide(L)'
;MNLFRRKMLSAFLTALFASVAVTLITPPDILLGEHYSYVDNLLVVTGYVFVGVFVYGVPFSVLMDLITKSWGPARFFFSFAFHIIGGLLPFFVLWFFTLHSLVIAVLFFLIDEGLRQRRKHDVGDVSLSGQV
;
A
#
# COMPACT_ATOMS: atom_id res chain seq x y z
N MET A 1 -10.53 7.13 -13.06
CA MET A 1 -10.16 5.73 -12.73
C MET A 1 -11.19 5.11 -11.79
N ASN A 2 -11.66 3.88 -12.08
CA ASN A 2 -12.59 3.13 -11.22
C ASN A 2 -11.90 2.67 -9.94
N LEU A 3 -12.65 2.42 -8.85
CA LEU A 3 -12.11 2.02 -7.54
C LEU A 3 -11.13 0.85 -7.65
N PHE A 4 -11.56 -0.23 -8.31
CA PHE A 4 -10.75 -1.43 -8.49
C PHE A 4 -9.42 -1.12 -9.21
N ARG A 5 -9.47 -0.40 -10.34
CA ARG A 5 -8.26 -0.03 -11.08
C ARG A 5 -7.30 0.83 -10.25
N ARG A 6 -7.82 1.74 -9.42
CA ARG A 6 -7.00 2.55 -8.50
C ARG A 6 -6.30 1.67 -7.48
N LYS A 7 -7.04 0.79 -6.81
CA LYS A 7 -6.50 -0.12 -5.77
C LYS A 7 -5.46 -1.08 -6.35
N MET A 8 -5.70 -1.64 -7.52
CA MET A 8 -4.74 -2.52 -8.21
C MET A 8 -3.47 -1.77 -8.61
N LEU A 9 -3.59 -0.53 -9.11
CA LEU A 9 -2.43 0.28 -9.44
C LEU A 9 -1.63 0.66 -8.19
N SER A 10 -2.31 1.07 -7.11
CA SER A 10 -1.67 1.32 -5.81
C SER A 10 -0.93 0.09 -5.31
N ALA A 11 -1.58 -1.07 -5.31
CA ALA A 11 -0.99 -2.33 -4.88
C ALA A 11 0.27 -2.67 -5.67
N PHE A 12 0.21 -2.56 -6.99
CA PHE A 12 1.35 -2.83 -7.86
C PHE A 12 2.52 -1.89 -7.58
N LEU A 13 2.26 -0.58 -7.49
CA LEU A 13 3.29 0.42 -7.21
C LEU A 13 3.88 0.24 -5.81
N THR A 14 3.04 0.04 -4.80
CA THR A 14 3.48 -0.24 -3.43
C THR A 14 4.35 -1.47 -3.39
N ALA A 15 3.94 -2.57 -4.04
CA ALA A 15 4.70 -3.79 -4.03
C ALA A 15 6.07 -3.59 -4.69
N LEU A 16 6.13 -2.89 -5.83
CA LEU A 16 7.40 -2.58 -6.51
C LEU A 16 8.34 -1.73 -5.63
N PHE A 17 7.86 -0.60 -5.10
CA PHE A 17 8.67 0.29 -4.28
C PHE A 17 9.07 -0.34 -2.95
N ALA A 18 8.15 -1.03 -2.29
CA ALA A 18 8.43 -1.71 -1.02
C ALA A 18 9.44 -2.85 -1.21
N SER A 19 9.34 -3.61 -2.31
CA SER A 19 10.28 -4.73 -2.54
C SER A 19 11.72 -4.24 -2.67
N VAL A 20 11.92 -3.16 -3.41
CA VAL A 20 13.25 -2.52 -3.52
C VAL A 20 13.69 -1.97 -2.17
N ALA A 21 12.84 -1.21 -1.47
CA ALA A 21 13.18 -0.60 -0.20
C ALA A 21 13.53 -1.64 0.88
N VAL A 22 12.72 -2.69 1.02
CA VAL A 22 12.93 -3.77 2.01
C VAL A 22 14.22 -4.52 1.72
N THR A 23 14.48 -4.86 0.45
CA THR A 23 15.71 -5.57 0.06
C THR A 23 16.96 -4.75 0.35
N LEU A 24 16.92 -3.43 0.14
CA LEU A 24 18.06 -2.54 0.40
C LEU A 24 18.31 -2.30 1.90
N ILE A 25 17.26 -2.22 2.72
CA ILE A 25 17.36 -1.89 4.14
C ILE A 25 17.58 -3.13 5.01
N THR A 26 16.93 -4.24 4.66
CA THR A 26 16.91 -5.50 5.42
C THR A 26 16.96 -6.67 4.45
N PRO A 27 18.15 -7.01 3.95
CA PRO A 27 18.33 -8.18 3.09
C PRO A 27 17.81 -9.46 3.81
N PRO A 28 16.98 -10.29 3.16
CA PRO A 28 16.43 -11.53 3.73
C PRO A 28 17.48 -12.52 4.22
N ASP A 29 18.69 -12.47 3.69
CA ASP A 29 19.86 -13.24 4.11
C ASP A 29 20.18 -13.06 5.61
N ILE A 30 19.90 -11.88 6.19
CA ILE A 30 20.01 -11.63 7.65
C ILE A 30 18.86 -12.31 8.43
N LEU A 31 17.75 -12.59 7.73
CA LEU A 31 16.43 -12.92 8.27
C LEU A 31 16.12 -14.42 8.16
N LEU A 32 16.62 -15.06 7.10
CA LEU A 32 16.43 -16.47 6.74
C LEU A 32 17.70 -17.30 6.92
N GLY A 33 18.84 -16.67 7.19
CA GLY A 33 20.10 -17.36 7.54
C GLY A 33 20.81 -18.04 6.37
N GLU A 34 20.41 -17.76 5.13
CA GLU A 34 21.03 -18.29 3.92
C GLU A 34 21.75 -17.19 3.12
N HIS A 35 22.92 -17.50 2.59
CA HIS A 35 23.68 -16.58 1.74
C HIS A 35 23.11 -16.55 0.33
N TYR A 36 22.14 -15.67 0.10
CA TYR A 36 21.59 -15.39 -1.23
C TYR A 36 22.34 -14.26 -1.93
N SER A 37 22.31 -14.27 -3.26
CA SER A 37 22.72 -13.08 -4.02
C SER A 37 21.70 -11.94 -3.83
N TYR A 38 22.10 -10.69 -4.06
CA TYR A 38 21.18 -9.54 -4.00
C TYR A 38 19.95 -9.69 -4.90
N VAL A 39 20.11 -10.35 -6.06
CA VAL A 39 19.02 -10.57 -7.02
C VAL A 39 18.04 -11.62 -6.47
N ASP A 40 18.53 -12.71 -5.91
CA ASP A 40 17.68 -13.76 -5.33
C ASP A 40 16.89 -13.22 -4.14
N ASN A 41 17.55 -12.44 -3.29
CA ASN A 41 16.90 -11.72 -2.20
C ASN A 41 15.79 -10.79 -2.68
N LEU A 42 16.05 -10.01 -3.73
CA LEU A 42 15.03 -9.12 -4.31
C LEU A 42 13.83 -9.92 -4.81
N LEU A 43 14.04 -11.05 -5.47
CA LEU A 43 12.96 -11.90 -5.98
C LEU A 43 12.12 -12.49 -4.84
N VAL A 44 12.77 -13.00 -3.79
CA VAL A 44 12.09 -13.55 -2.61
C VAL A 44 11.27 -12.46 -1.91
N VAL A 45 11.86 -11.30 -1.61
CA VAL A 45 11.14 -10.16 -1.02
C VAL A 45 9.98 -9.75 -1.91
N THR A 46 10.20 -9.66 -3.22
CA THR A 46 9.15 -9.28 -4.16
C THR A 46 7.98 -10.25 -4.08
N GLY A 47 8.23 -11.56 -4.07
CA GLY A 47 7.18 -12.57 -3.89
C GLY A 47 6.36 -12.35 -2.62
N TYR A 48 7.02 -12.22 -1.47
CA TYR A 48 6.34 -12.01 -0.19
C TYR A 48 5.56 -10.70 -0.13
N VAL A 49 6.17 -9.59 -0.58
CA VAL A 49 5.53 -8.27 -0.60
C VAL A 49 4.32 -8.27 -1.53
N PHE A 50 4.43 -8.85 -2.74
CA PHE A 50 3.30 -8.97 -3.65
C PHE A 50 2.15 -9.77 -3.03
N VAL A 51 2.44 -10.93 -2.45
CA VAL A 51 1.42 -11.73 -1.78
C VAL A 51 0.77 -10.94 -0.65
N GLY A 52 1.55 -10.33 0.25
CA GLY A 52 1.01 -9.55 1.35
C GLY A 52 0.16 -8.36 0.87
N VAL A 53 0.63 -7.60 -0.11
CA VAL A 53 -0.08 -6.42 -0.62
C VAL A 53 -1.36 -6.82 -1.36
N PHE A 54 -1.35 -7.85 -2.20
CA PHE A 54 -2.51 -8.22 -3.00
C PHE A 54 -3.53 -9.09 -2.26
N VAL A 55 -3.08 -10.04 -1.44
CA VAL A 55 -3.97 -10.94 -0.69
C VAL A 55 -4.55 -10.26 0.55
N TYR A 56 -3.77 -9.40 1.21
CA TYR A 56 -4.20 -8.74 2.44
C TYR A 56 -4.43 -7.23 2.25
N GLY A 57 -3.44 -6.51 1.71
CA GLY A 57 -3.50 -5.05 1.56
C GLY A 57 -4.67 -4.55 0.71
N VAL A 58 -4.93 -5.17 -0.44
CA VAL A 58 -6.02 -4.78 -1.35
C VAL A 58 -7.41 -5.01 -0.73
N PRO A 59 -7.78 -6.21 -0.26
CA PRO A 59 -9.08 -6.41 0.39
C PRO A 59 -9.28 -5.49 1.59
N PHE A 60 -8.25 -5.35 2.43
CA PHE A 60 -8.30 -4.46 3.60
C PHE A 60 -8.54 -3.01 3.17
N SER A 61 -7.79 -2.50 2.19
CA SER A 61 -7.92 -1.12 1.73
C SER A 61 -9.25 -0.84 1.03
N VAL A 62 -9.83 -1.83 0.33
CA VAL A 62 -11.19 -1.74 -0.22
C VAL A 62 -12.22 -1.66 0.90
N LEU A 63 -12.11 -2.51 1.92
CA LEU A 63 -13.00 -2.50 3.08
C LEU A 63 -12.97 -1.15 3.80
N MET A 64 -11.77 -0.61 4.06
CA MET A 64 -11.63 0.69 4.74
C MET A 64 -12.20 1.85 3.91
N ASP A 65 -12.06 1.80 2.59
CA ASP A 65 -12.71 2.78 1.72
C ASP A 65 -14.23 2.70 1.77
N LEU A 66 -14.79 1.50 1.85
CA LEU A 66 -16.24 1.29 1.95
C LEU A 66 -16.80 1.81 3.28
N ILE A 67 -16.06 1.61 4.38
CA ILE A 67 -16.41 2.10 5.71
C ILE A 67 -16.35 3.63 5.75
N THR A 68 -15.27 4.21 5.23
CA THR A 68 -14.99 5.64 5.39
C THR A 68 -15.63 6.53 4.30
N LYS A 69 -16.26 5.95 3.26
CA LYS A 69 -16.78 6.71 2.09
C LYS A 69 -17.72 7.86 2.44
N SER A 70 -18.51 7.73 3.52
CA SER A 70 -19.51 8.72 3.94
C SER A 70 -18.95 9.78 4.90
N TRP A 71 -17.69 9.67 5.31
CA TRP A 71 -17.12 10.48 6.40
C TRP A 71 -16.54 11.83 5.94
N GLY A 72 -16.79 12.21 4.68
CA GLY A 72 -16.46 13.53 4.16
C GLY A 72 -14.97 13.92 4.33
N PRO A 73 -14.66 15.11 4.88
CA PRO A 73 -13.28 15.56 5.11
C PRO A 73 -12.50 14.68 6.10
N ALA A 74 -13.17 14.09 7.09
CA ALA A 74 -12.53 13.26 8.11
C ALA A 74 -12.04 11.92 7.55
N ARG A 75 -12.54 11.49 6.38
CA ARG A 75 -12.16 10.23 5.71
C ARG A 75 -10.66 10.03 5.62
N PHE A 76 -9.89 11.08 5.31
CA PHE A 76 -8.44 10.98 5.14
C PHE A 76 -7.76 10.47 6.43
N PHE A 77 -8.05 11.12 7.56
CA PHE A 77 -7.44 10.78 8.85
C PHE A 77 -7.85 9.39 9.33
N PHE A 78 -9.13 9.04 9.20
CA PHE A 78 -9.60 7.73 9.60
C PHE A 78 -9.08 6.61 8.69
N SER A 79 -9.03 6.83 7.38
CA SER A 79 -8.45 5.85 6.45
C SER A 79 -6.97 5.63 6.76
N PHE A 80 -6.22 6.69 7.07
CA PHE A 80 -4.83 6.58 7.51
C PHE A 80 -4.69 5.76 8.80
N ALA A 81 -5.49 6.09 9.81
CA ALA A 81 -5.51 5.37 11.09
C ALA A 81 -5.81 3.88 10.90
N PHE A 82 -6.79 3.54 10.05
CA PHE A 82 -7.08 2.15 9.73
C PHE A 82 -5.94 1.43 9.02
N HIS A 83 -5.21 2.08 8.11
CA HIS A 83 -4.04 1.48 7.48
C HIS A 83 -2.90 1.26 8.48
N ILE A 84 -2.71 2.16 9.45
CA ILE A 84 -1.75 1.92 10.56
C ILE A 84 -2.19 0.71 11.39
N ILE A 85 -3.45 0.64 11.79
CA ILE A 85 -3.98 -0.50 12.57
C ILE A 85 -3.80 -1.80 11.77
N GLY A 86 -4.16 -1.79 10.48
CA GLY A 86 -4.00 -2.94 9.58
C GLY A 86 -2.53 -3.32 9.37
N GLY A 87 -1.63 -2.34 9.31
CA GLY A 87 -0.19 -2.56 9.22
C GLY A 87 0.43 -3.12 10.49
N LEU A 88 -0.17 -2.84 11.66
CA LEU A 88 0.24 -3.37 12.96
C LEU A 88 -0.33 -4.77 13.25
N LEU A 89 -1.36 -5.23 12.53
CA LEU A 89 -1.97 -6.54 12.80
C LEU A 89 -0.98 -7.73 12.80
N PRO A 90 0.06 -7.76 11.94
CA PRO A 90 1.08 -8.82 12.01
C PRO A 90 1.83 -8.91 13.34
N PHE A 91 1.81 -7.88 14.19
CA PHE A 91 2.37 -7.93 15.54
C PHE A 91 1.92 -9.15 16.35
N PHE A 92 0.66 -9.53 16.21
CA PHE A 92 0.07 -10.61 17.01
C PHE A 92 0.45 -12.01 16.54
N VAL A 93 0.98 -12.16 15.31
CA VAL A 93 1.24 -13.47 14.68
C VAL A 93 2.69 -13.60 14.21
N LEU A 94 3.30 -12.49 13.79
CA LEU A 94 4.54 -12.38 13.04
C LEU A 94 5.29 -11.11 13.48
N TRP A 95 5.65 -11.04 14.78
CA TRP A 95 6.27 -9.88 15.42
C TRP A 95 7.39 -9.23 14.57
N PHE A 96 8.31 -10.02 14.04
CA PHE A 96 9.46 -9.53 13.28
C PHE A 96 9.05 -8.76 12.01
N PHE A 97 7.95 -9.15 11.36
CA PHE A 97 7.47 -8.52 10.12
C PHE A 97 6.57 -7.30 10.36
N THR A 98 6.30 -6.94 11.61
CA THR A 98 5.38 -5.84 11.96
C THR A 98 5.86 -4.50 11.40
N LEU A 99 7.15 -4.20 11.56
CA LEU A 99 7.70 -2.92 11.11
C LEU A 99 7.63 -2.81 9.58
N HIS A 100 8.00 -3.87 8.87
CA HIS A 100 7.89 -3.96 7.42
C HIS A 100 6.43 -3.80 6.95
N SER A 101 5.51 -4.53 7.58
CA SER A 101 4.08 -4.44 7.29
C SER A 101 3.54 -3.02 7.49
N LEU A 102 3.90 -2.37 8.59
CA LEU A 102 3.49 -1.00 8.88
C LEU A 102 3.98 -0.03 7.81
N VAL A 103 5.26 -0.10 7.44
CA VAL A 103 5.83 0.76 6.38
C VAL A 103 5.13 0.52 5.05
N ILE A 104 4.88 -0.74 4.69
CA ILE A 104 4.16 -1.12 3.46
C ILE A 104 2.73 -0.57 3.48
N ALA A 105 2.02 -0.67 4.61
CA ALA A 105 0.65 -0.18 4.75
C ALA A 105 0.58 1.35 4.63
N VAL A 106 1.53 2.07 5.23
CA VAL A 106 1.66 3.53 5.09
C VAL A 106 1.94 3.91 3.63
N LEU A 107 2.88 3.24 2.98
CA LEU A 107 3.20 3.48 1.57
C LEU A 107 1.99 3.19 0.66
N PHE A 108 1.26 2.11 0.92
CA PHE A 108 0.02 1.79 0.22
C PHE A 108 -1.00 2.92 0.31
N PHE A 109 -1.24 3.41 1.53
CA PHE A 109 -2.17 4.50 1.78
C PHE A 109 -1.76 5.77 1.02
N LEU A 110 -0.49 6.17 1.09
CA LEU A 110 0.01 7.38 0.43
C LEU A 110 -0.15 7.30 -1.09
N ILE A 111 0.16 6.15 -1.69
CA ILE A 111 0.00 5.95 -3.14
C ILE A 111 -1.48 5.96 -3.54
N ASP A 112 -2.35 5.24 -2.82
CA ASP A 112 -3.80 5.23 -3.11
C ASP A 112 -4.44 6.60 -2.97
N GLU A 113 -4.06 7.35 -1.94
CA GLU A 113 -4.59 8.69 -1.70
C GLU A 113 -4.04 9.70 -2.73
N GLY A 114 -2.76 9.61 -3.09
CA GLY A 114 -2.18 10.40 -4.17
C GLY A 114 -2.86 10.16 -5.53
N LEU A 115 -3.12 8.91 -5.88
CA LEU A 115 -3.86 8.56 -7.10
C LEU A 115 -5.32 9.04 -7.06
N ARG A 116 -5.94 9.04 -5.87
CA ARG A 116 -7.29 9.55 -5.68
C ARG A 116 -7.35 11.07 -5.85
N GLN A 117 -6.38 11.81 -5.33
CA GLN A 117 -6.31 13.28 -5.45
C GLN A 117 -6.11 13.73 -6.89
N ARG A 118 -5.22 13.07 -7.65
CA ARG A 118 -5.02 13.35 -9.09
C ARG A 118 -6.33 13.25 -9.88
N ARG A 119 -7.13 12.21 -9.63
CA ARG A 119 -8.45 12.06 -10.26
C ARG A 119 -9.40 13.23 -9.94
N LYS A 120 -9.39 13.75 -8.71
CA LYS A 120 -10.26 14.87 -8.35
C LYS A 120 -9.88 16.15 -9.11
N HIS A 121 -8.58 16.38 -9.30
CA HIS A 121 -8.06 17.50 -10.08
C HIS A 121 -8.49 17.41 -11.55
N ASP A 122 -8.25 16.26 -12.20
CA ASP A 122 -8.60 16.06 -13.62
C ASP A 122 -10.09 16.30 -13.91
N VAL A 123 -10.98 15.89 -13.01
CA VAL A 123 -12.43 16.09 -13.17
C VAL A 123 -12.83 17.54 -12.94
N GLY A 124 -12.15 18.26 -12.03
CA GLY A 124 -12.37 19.68 -11.80
C GLY A 124 -12.00 20.52 -13.02
N ASP A 125 -10.84 20.24 -13.63
CA ASP A 125 -10.36 20.96 -14.81
C ASP A 125 -11.29 20.79 -16.02
N VAL A 126 -11.78 19.57 -16.27
CA VAL A 126 -12.74 19.29 -17.35
C VAL A 126 -14.08 19.99 -17.12
N SER A 127 -14.54 20.09 -15.86
CA SER A 127 -15.78 20.79 -15.52
C SER A 127 -15.70 22.30 -15.78
N LEU A 128 -14.52 22.91 -15.59
CA LEU A 128 -14.31 24.33 -15.83
C LEU A 128 -14.16 24.64 -17.33
N SER A 129 -13.56 23.71 -18.10
CA SER A 129 -13.43 23.82 -19.55
C SER A 129 -14.76 23.70 -20.30
N GLY A 130 -15.77 23.01 -19.76
CA GLY A 130 -17.07 22.82 -20.40
C GLY A 130 -18.09 23.94 -20.15
N GLN A 131 -17.71 24.98 -19.40
CA GLN A 131 -18.56 26.13 -19.08
C GLN A 131 -18.15 27.43 -19.81
N VAL A 132 -17.15 27.36 -20.70
CA VAL A 132 -16.64 28.49 -21.50
C VAL A 132 -17.04 28.34 -22.95
#